data_AF-A0A7W1SM13-F1
#
_entry.id   AF-A0A7W1SM13-F1
#
_cell.length_a   1.000
_cell.length_b   1.000
_cell.length_c   1.000
_cell.angle_alpha   90.00
_cell.angle_beta   90.00
_cell.angle_gamma   90.00
#
_symmetry.space_group_name_H-M   'P 1'
#
loop_
_entity.id
_entity.type
_entity.pdbx_description
1 polymer ?
#
loop_
_entity_poly.entity_id
_entity_poly.type
_entity_poly.pdbx_seq_one_letter_code
_entity_poly.pdbx_strand_id
1 'polypeptide(L)'
;MPSGFPSLDRMLGGGFPWGGLGAIKQNADVVLAIDREEMYRPRQGVEGATELIVAKNRNGATGFVDLYFYPRWLRFEDMPDPLPS
;
A
#
# COMPACT_ATOMS: atom_id res chain seq x y z
N MET A 1 3.65 2.19 11.31
CA MET A 1 3.91 0.86 10.72
C MET A 1 2.74 -0.04 11.09
N PRO A 2 1.83 -0.37 10.17
CA PRO A 2 0.79 -1.35 10.45
C PRO A 2 1.44 -2.70 10.76
N SER A 3 0.99 -3.36 11.83
CA SER A 3 1.67 -4.46 12.52
C SER A 3 1.71 -5.79 11.77
N GLY A 4 1.41 -5.81 10.48
CA GLY A 4 1.34 -7.03 9.65
C GLY A 4 2.03 -6.94 8.29
N PHE A 5 2.51 -5.77 7.88
CA PHE A 5 3.16 -5.60 6.58
C PHE A 5 4.69 -5.69 6.74
N PRO A 6 5.37 -6.58 5.99
CA PRO A 6 6.83 -6.65 6.03
C PRO A 6 7.44 -5.35 5.51
N SER A 7 8.61 -4.98 6.04
CA SER A 7 9.34 -3.78 5.61
C SER A 7 9.58 -3.76 4.10
N LEU A 8 9.65 -2.55 3.52
CA LEU A 8 9.84 -2.33 2.08
C LEU A 8 11.06 -3.12 1.54
N ASP A 9 12.16 -3.14 2.30
CA ASP A 9 13.36 -3.94 1.99
C ASP A 9 13.08 -5.44 1.94
N ARG A 10 12.18 -5.95 2.78
CA ARG A 10 11.77 -7.37 2.79
C ARG A 10 10.80 -7.70 1.65
N MET A 11 9.98 -6.73 1.23
CA MET A 11 9.13 -6.84 0.04
C MET A 11 9.95 -6.87 -1.26
N LEU A 12 11.05 -6.10 -1.31
CA LEU A 12 11.97 -6.07 -2.44
C LEU A 12 13.04 -7.19 -2.36
N GLY A 13 13.35 -7.70 -1.19
CA GLY A 13 14.45 -8.64 -0.93
C GLY A 13 14.19 -10.12 -1.25
N GLY A 14 13.05 -10.47 -1.87
CA GLY A 14 12.83 -11.82 -2.42
C GLY A 14 12.07 -12.82 -1.54
N GLY A 15 11.44 -12.37 -0.45
CA GLY A 15 10.64 -13.24 0.45
C GLY A 15 9.12 -13.06 0.41
N PHE A 16 8.61 -12.12 -0.38
CA PHE A 16 7.17 -11.83 -0.52
C PHE A 16 6.64 -12.40 -1.85
N PRO A 17 5.33 -12.71 -2.01
CA PRO A 17 4.73 -13.25 -3.25
C PRO A 17 5.02 -12.49 -4.56
N TRP A 18 5.72 -11.35 -4.52
CA TRP A 18 6.29 -10.64 -5.66
C TRP A 18 7.52 -11.30 -6.31
N GLY A 19 8.07 -12.38 -5.72
CA GLY A 19 9.29 -13.07 -6.21
C GLY A 19 9.23 -13.54 -7.67
N GLY A 20 8.03 -13.70 -8.25
CA GLY A 20 7.84 -14.10 -9.65
C GLY A 20 7.90 -12.98 -10.69
N LEU A 21 7.98 -11.70 -10.30
CA LEU A 21 7.89 -10.57 -11.24
C LEU A 21 9.17 -10.31 -12.07
N GLY A 22 10.28 -11.00 -11.78
CA GLY A 22 11.50 -11.03 -12.59
C GLY A 22 11.89 -9.69 -13.25
N ALA A 23 11.88 -9.67 -14.59
CA ALA A 23 12.24 -8.51 -15.40
C ALA A 23 11.32 -7.30 -15.24
N ILE A 24 10.03 -7.49 -14.94
CA ILE A 24 9.05 -6.41 -14.80
C ILE A 24 9.44 -5.53 -13.60
N LYS A 25 9.78 -6.16 -12.47
CA LYS A 25 10.26 -5.44 -11.28
C LYS A 25 11.55 -4.68 -11.55
N GLN A 26 12.48 -5.25 -12.30
CA GLN A 26 13.76 -4.61 -12.58
C GLN A 26 13.63 -3.42 -13.52
N ASN A 27 12.73 -3.52 -14.50
CA ASN A 27 12.58 -2.53 -15.56
C ASN A 27 11.60 -1.40 -15.22
N ALA A 28 10.65 -1.62 -14.31
CA ALA A 28 9.68 -0.60 -13.92
C ALA A 28 10.36 0.63 -13.27
N ASP A 29 9.93 1.83 -13.64
CA ASP A 29 10.41 3.07 -13.00
C ASP A 29 9.74 3.30 -11.65
N VAL A 30 8.44 2.98 -11.56
CA VAL A 30 7.64 3.06 -10.34
C VAL A 30 6.91 1.73 -10.13
N VAL A 31 6.87 1.26 -8.88
CA VAL A 31 6.06 0.11 -8.47
C VAL A 31 5.20 0.54 -7.30
N LEU A 32 3.88 0.42 -7.48
CA LEU A 32 2.88 0.71 -6.46
C LEU A 32 2.19 -0.59 -6.04
N ALA A 33 1.92 -0.72 -4.75
CA ALA A 33 1.06 -1.77 -4.21
C ALA A 33 -0.06 -1.12 -3.38
N ILE A 34 -1.22 -1.75 -3.37
CA ILE A 34 -2.39 -1.31 -2.60
C ILE A 34 -2.65 -2.39 -1.55
N ASP A 35 -2.61 -2.01 -0.27
CA ASP A 35 -3.09 -2.83 0.82
C ASP A 35 -4.43 -2.29 1.33
N ARG A 36 -5.43 -3.16 1.46
CA ARG A 36 -6.77 -2.80 1.96
C ARG A 36 -7.03 -3.61 3.21
N GLU A 37 -6.88 -2.99 4.38
CA GLU A 37 -6.98 -3.70 5.65
C GLU A 37 -8.36 -4.35 5.83
N GLU A 38 -9.43 -3.68 5.38
CA GLU A 38 -10.80 -4.22 5.41
C GLU A 38 -10.97 -5.55 4.66
N MET A 39 -10.18 -5.84 3.63
CA MET A 39 -10.28 -7.08 2.86
C MET A 39 -9.68 -8.28 3.60
N TYR A 40 -8.68 -8.04 4.44
CA TYR A 40 -7.96 -9.08 5.17
C TYR A 40 -8.39 -9.22 6.62
N ARG A 41 -8.79 -8.11 7.26
CA ARG A 41 -9.19 -8.05 8.67
C ARG A 41 -10.45 -7.19 8.82
N PRO A 42 -11.63 -7.70 8.41
CA PRO A 42 -12.88 -6.96 8.56
C PRO A 42 -13.19 -6.76 10.05
N ARG A 43 -12.93 -5.55 10.55
CA ARG A 43 -13.21 -5.10 11.92
C ARG A 43 -13.89 -3.74 11.86
N GLN A 44 -14.58 -3.37 12.94
CA GLN A 44 -15.16 -2.03 13.04
C GLN A 44 -14.03 -0.99 13.01
N GLY A 45 -14.23 0.09 12.25
CA GLY A 45 -13.29 1.21 12.16
C GLY A 45 -12.18 1.09 11.11
N VAL A 46 -12.12 0.01 10.33
CA VAL A 46 -11.18 -0.11 9.19
C VAL A 46 -11.86 0.04 7.82
N GLU A 47 -13.13 0.44 7.79
CA GLU A 47 -13.89 0.64 6.55
C GLU A 47 -13.19 1.67 5.65
N GLY A 48 -12.95 1.29 4.39
CA GLY A 48 -12.25 2.11 3.40
C GLY A 48 -10.75 2.29 3.67
N ALA A 49 -10.21 1.87 4.82
CA ALA A 49 -8.80 2.07 5.15
C ALA A 49 -7.88 1.36 4.15
N THR A 50 -7.07 2.15 3.45
CA THR A 50 -6.18 1.69 2.38
C THR A 50 -4.80 2.31 2.53
N GLU A 51 -3.75 1.51 2.42
CA GLU A 51 -2.37 1.99 2.35
C GLU A 51 -1.86 1.84 0.91
N LEU A 52 -1.45 2.96 0.29
CA LEU A 52 -0.72 2.95 -0.98
C LEU A 52 0.78 2.90 -0.69
N ILE A 53 1.42 1.86 -1.20
CA ILE A 53 2.85 1.59 -0.97
C ILE A 53 3.61 1.93 -2.24
N VAL A 54 4.48 2.93 -2.15
CA VAL A 54 5.47 3.24 -3.20
C VAL A 54 6.68 2.35 -2.98
N ALA A 55 6.62 1.13 -3.51
CA ALA A 55 7.66 0.11 -3.33
C ALA A 55 8.92 0.38 -4.17
N LYS A 56 8.81 1.06 -5.31
CA LYS A 56 9.95 1.49 -6.12
C LYS A 56 9.62 2.82 -6.75
N ASN A 57 10.60 3.71 -6.78
CA ASN A 57 10.55 4.97 -7.53
C ASN A 57 11.97 5.35 -7.94
N ARG A 58 12.30 5.29 -9.24
CA ARG A 58 13.65 5.67 -9.72
C ARG A 58 13.92 7.17 -9.62
N ASN A 59 12.88 7.98 -9.57
CA ASN A 59 12.97 9.44 -9.65
C ASN A 59 12.63 10.14 -8.32
N GLY A 60 12.50 9.39 -7.22
CA GLY A 60 12.07 9.98 -5.95
C GLY A 60 12.00 9.00 -4.80
N ALA A 61 11.40 9.44 -3.70
CA ALA A 61 11.29 8.63 -2.50
C ALA A 61 10.29 7.47 -2.68
N THR A 62 10.55 6.40 -1.93
CA THR A 62 9.61 5.34 -1.61
C THR A 62 8.92 5.65 -0.28
N GLY A 63 7.81 4.97 0.02
CA GLY A 63 7.07 5.22 1.26
C GLY A 63 5.64 4.71 1.22
N PHE A 64 4.84 5.25 2.12
CA PHE A 64 3.45 4.87 2.36
C PHE A 64 2.58 6.13 2.32
N VAL A 65 1.37 5.99 1.78
CA VAL A 65 0.35 7.04 1.75
C VAL A 65 -0.96 6.42 2.24
N ASP A 66 -1.53 7.00 3.28
CA ASP A 66 -2.84 6.61 3.79
C ASP A 66 -3.94 7.18 2.89
N LEU A 67 -4.84 6.31 2.45
CA LEU A 67 -5.96 6.63 1.57
C LEU A 67 -7.25 6.06 2.13
N TYR A 68 -8.36 6.66 1.71
CA TYR A 68 -9.70 6.12 1.91
C TYR A 68 -10.28 5.60 0.60
N PHE A 69 -10.74 4.36 0.59
CA PHE A 69 -11.42 3.74 -0.55
C PHE A 69 -12.95 3.80 -0.39
N TYR A 70 -13.61 4.45 -1.32
CA TYR A 70 -15.07 4.47 -1.43
C TYR A 70 -15.55 3.36 -2.38
N PRO A 71 -16.05 2.22 -1.87
CA PRO A 71 -16.43 1.08 -2.70
C PRO A 71 -17.60 1.39 -3.63
N ARG A 72 -18.51 2.27 -3.22
CA ARG A 72 -19.67 2.70 -4.02
C ARG A 72 -19.27 3.36 -5.34
N TRP A 73 -18.13 4.03 -5.37
CA TRP A 73 -17.64 4.78 -6.53
C TRP A 73 -16.33 4.22 -7.10
N LEU A 74 -15.80 3.13 -6.53
CA LEU A 74 -14.49 2.56 -6.87
C LEU A 74 -13.38 3.63 -6.86
N ARG A 75 -13.41 4.52 -5.87
CA ARG A 75 -12.56 5.71 -5.81
C ARG A 75 -11.66 5.71 -4.58
N PHE A 76 -10.41 6.12 -4.77
CA PHE A 76 -9.50 6.46 -3.67
C PHE A 76 -9.50 7.98 -3.47
N GLU A 77 -9.52 8.41 -2.22
CA GLU A 77 -9.35 9.80 -1.80
C GLU A 77 -8.32 9.87 -0.68
N ASP A 78 -7.84 11.08 -0.39
CA ASP A 78 -6.97 11.31 0.75
C ASP A 78 -7.67 10.84 2.04
N MET A 79 -6.91 10.20 2.93
CA MET A 79 -7.46 9.84 4.23
C MET A 79 -7.92 11.12 4.93
N PRO A 80 -9.21 11.22 5.34
CA PRO A 80 -9.67 12.38 6.06
C PRO A 80 -8.85 12.55 7.33
N ASP A 81 -8.44 13.79 7.60
CA ASP A 81 -7.66 14.14 8.78
C ASP A 81 -8.37 13.58 10.03
N PRO A 82 -7.69 12.81 10.91
CA PRO A 82 -8.29 12.47 12.18
C PRO A 82 -8.62 13.80 12.88
N LEU A 83 -9.89 13.99 13.27
CA LEU A 83 -10.34 15.19 13.97
C LEU A 83 -9.29 15.55 15.05
N PRO A 84 -8.82 16.81 15.13
CA PRO A 84 -7.87 17.18 16.14
C PRO A 84 -8.45 16.81 17.51
N SER A 85 -7.70 15.99 18.24
CA SER A 85 -8.02 15.52 19.58
C SER A 85 -8.22 16.67 20.56
#